data_AF-A0A8C1D151-F1
#
_entry.id   AF-A0A8C1D151-F1
#
_cell.length_a   1.000
_cell.length_b   1.000
_cell.length_c   1.000
_cell.angle_alpha   90.00
_cell.angle_beta   90.00
_cell.angle_gamma   90.00
#
_symmetry.space_group_name_H-M   'P 1'
#
loop_
_entity.id
_entity.type
_entity.pdbx_description
1 polymer ?
#
loop_
_entity_poly.entity_id
_entity_poly.type
_entity_poly.pdbx_seq_one_letter_code
_entity_poly.pdbx_strand_id
1 'polypeptide(L)'
;QRDVVYFQQLVKNETVEKKRECLLRALCIYLNEDPSSLFKEYLDSDGCAAQRDLDHVVFGIYSINVEGGDATTIPADVGIVIEGVEVLHDLGDLASACALLMGVIYAVNLSYSQELKTFFEVLQKIFLQLDATRLSTNVQMLKNKLYE
;
A
#
# COMPACT_ATOMS: atom_id res chain seq x y z
N GLN A 1 6.51 -18.55 -2.38
CA GLN A 1 6.98 -18.25 -3.76
C GLN A 1 6.87 -16.76 -4.09
N ARG A 2 5.81 -16.05 -3.65
CA ARG A 2 5.71 -14.57 -3.73
C ARG A 2 6.73 -13.82 -2.84
N ASP A 3 7.06 -14.34 -1.66
CA ASP A 3 7.99 -13.67 -0.73
C ASP A 3 9.42 -13.52 -1.30
N VAL A 4 9.88 -14.52 -2.06
CA VAL A 4 11.19 -14.50 -2.73
C VAL A 4 11.24 -13.44 -3.84
N VAL A 5 10.12 -13.18 -4.52
CA VAL A 5 10.01 -12.17 -5.59
C VAL A 5 10.14 -10.77 -5.01
N TYR A 6 9.45 -10.47 -3.90
CA TYR A 6 9.53 -9.16 -3.24
C TYR A 6 10.92 -8.88 -2.66
N PHE A 7 11.56 -9.87 -2.02
CA PHE A 7 12.93 -9.73 -1.53
C PHE A 7 13.95 -9.56 -2.66
N GLN A 8 13.76 -10.23 -3.80
CA GLN A 8 14.62 -10.02 -4.98
C GLN A 8 14.42 -8.65 -5.64
N GLN A 9 13.19 -8.12 -5.64
CA GLN A 9 12.92 -6.76 -6.11
C GLN A 9 13.52 -5.70 -5.18
N LEU A 10 13.47 -5.89 -3.84
CA LEU A 10 14.11 -4.99 -2.86
C LEU A 10 15.61 -4.79 -3.11
N VAL A 11 16.32 -5.83 -3.54
CA VAL A 11 17.77 -5.80 -3.78
C VAL A 11 18.11 -5.24 -5.17
N LYS A 12 17.18 -5.30 -6.14
CA LYS A 12 17.40 -4.89 -7.54
C LYS A 12 16.89 -3.48 -7.87
N ASN A 13 15.97 -2.94 -7.08
CA ASN A 13 15.33 -1.66 -7.40
C ASN A 13 16.23 -0.47 -7.04
N GLU A 14 16.44 0.43 -8.00
CA GLU A 14 17.41 1.52 -7.88
C GLU A 14 16.83 2.77 -7.18
N THR A 15 15.52 3.01 -7.28
CA THR A 15 14.88 4.24 -6.74
C THR A 15 14.38 4.08 -5.31
N VAL A 16 14.28 5.21 -4.59
CA VAL A 16 13.81 5.23 -3.20
C VAL A 16 12.33 4.89 -3.14
N GLU A 17 11.56 5.33 -4.13
CA GLU A 17 10.11 5.14 -4.28
C GLU A 17 9.80 3.64 -4.40
N LYS A 18 10.49 2.93 -5.29
CA LYS A 18 10.29 1.48 -5.46
C LYS A 18 10.74 0.68 -4.24
N LYS A 19 11.80 1.10 -3.54
CA LYS A 19 12.18 0.47 -2.27
C LYS A 19 11.09 0.64 -1.21
N ARG A 20 10.51 1.84 -1.08
CA ARG A 20 9.42 2.12 -0.14
C ARG A 20 8.17 1.31 -0.48
N GLU A 21 7.79 1.26 -1.75
CA GLU A 21 6.68 0.41 -2.22
C GLU A 21 6.89 -1.05 -1.83
N CYS A 22 8.06 -1.61 -2.14
CA CYS A 22 8.37 -3.00 -1.80
C CYS A 22 8.33 -3.25 -0.28
N LEU A 23 8.82 -2.30 0.53
CA LEU A 23 8.77 -2.41 1.99
C LEU A 23 7.33 -2.39 2.51
N LEU A 24 6.46 -1.54 1.96
CA LEU A 24 5.05 -1.49 2.35
C LEU A 24 4.32 -2.80 2.01
N ARG A 25 4.56 -3.37 0.82
CA ARG A 25 4.00 -4.68 0.44
C ARG A 25 4.53 -5.81 1.31
N ALA A 26 5.85 -5.82 1.56
CA ALA A 26 6.49 -6.80 2.44
C ALA A 26 5.98 -6.69 3.88
N LEU A 27 5.64 -5.49 4.34
CA LEU A 27 5.04 -5.28 5.66
C LEU A 27 3.67 -5.96 5.77
N CYS A 28 2.78 -5.84 4.78
CA CYS A 28 1.51 -6.58 4.78
C CYS A 28 1.75 -8.09 4.94
N ILE A 29 2.67 -8.65 4.14
CA ILE A 29 3.03 -10.07 4.17
C ILE A 29 3.57 -10.47 5.55
N TYR A 30 4.47 -9.66 6.12
CA TYR A 30 5.05 -9.90 7.44
C TYR A 30 3.98 -9.93 8.54
N LEU A 31 2.95 -9.10 8.42
CA LEU A 31 1.82 -9.05 9.34
C LEU A 31 0.77 -10.13 9.07
N ASN A 32 1.01 -11.02 8.11
CA ASN A 32 0.10 -12.06 7.65
C ASN A 32 -1.23 -11.48 7.09
N GLU A 33 -1.13 -10.32 6.46
CA GLU A 33 -2.22 -9.64 5.74
C GLU A 33 -1.92 -9.67 4.22
N ASP A 34 -2.97 -9.70 3.38
CA ASP A 34 -2.78 -9.79 1.93
C ASP A 34 -2.49 -8.40 1.33
N PRO A 35 -1.32 -8.14 0.74
CA PRO A 35 -1.04 -6.86 0.09
C PRO A 35 -2.00 -6.55 -1.06
N SER A 36 -2.62 -7.56 -1.69
CA SER A 36 -3.57 -7.36 -2.79
C SER A 36 -4.90 -6.75 -2.35
N SER A 37 -5.19 -6.74 -1.04
CA SER A 37 -6.37 -6.05 -0.49
C SER A 37 -6.23 -4.52 -0.58
N LEU A 38 -5.00 -3.98 -0.48
CA LEU A 38 -4.72 -2.55 -0.59
C LEU A 38 -4.17 -2.16 -1.96
N PHE A 39 -3.13 -2.85 -2.41
CA PHE A 39 -2.37 -2.45 -3.58
C PHE A 39 -2.91 -3.16 -4.82
N LYS A 40 -3.52 -2.39 -5.72
CA LYS A 40 -4.15 -2.87 -6.94
C LYS A 40 -3.29 -2.50 -8.15
N GLU A 41 -3.06 -3.44 -9.05
CA GLU A 41 -2.25 -3.23 -10.24
C GLU A 41 -3.07 -3.59 -11.47
N TYR A 42 -3.07 -2.69 -12.45
CA TYR A 42 -3.76 -2.88 -13.71
C TYR A 42 -2.87 -2.42 -14.86
N LEU A 43 -3.19 -2.86 -16.07
CA LEU A 43 -2.61 -2.32 -17.29
C LEU A 43 -3.49 -1.20 -17.82
N ASP A 44 -2.89 -0.23 -18.51
CA ASP A 44 -3.60 0.87 -19.17
C ASP A 44 -4.59 0.40 -20.26
N SER A 45 -4.33 -0.75 -20.87
CA SER A 45 -5.27 -1.42 -21.79
C SER A 45 -6.46 -2.10 -21.12
N ASP A 46 -6.44 -2.30 -19.80
CA ASP A 46 -7.44 -3.08 -19.04
C ASP A 46 -8.48 -2.21 -18.29
N GLY A 47 -8.67 -0.95 -18.69
CA GLY A 47 -9.49 0.03 -17.94
C GLY A 47 -10.89 -0.45 -17.52
N CYS A 48 -11.63 -1.15 -18.39
CA CYS A 48 -12.95 -1.70 -18.05
C CYS A 48 -12.91 -2.81 -16.99
N ALA A 49 -11.84 -3.62 -16.96
CA ALA A 49 -11.65 -4.64 -15.94
C ALA A 49 -11.20 -4.01 -14.62
N ALA A 50 -10.30 -3.03 -14.68
CA ALA A 50 -9.86 -2.26 -13.53
C ALA A 50 -11.04 -1.60 -12.80
N GLN A 51 -11.91 -0.89 -13.54
CA GLN A 51 -13.06 -0.21 -12.93
C GLN A 51 -13.98 -1.17 -12.18
N ARG A 52 -14.32 -2.31 -12.78
CA ARG A 52 -15.21 -3.30 -12.14
C ARG A 52 -14.62 -3.90 -10.87
N ASP A 53 -13.30 -4.07 -10.81
CA ASP A 53 -12.63 -4.56 -9.61
C ASP A 53 -12.63 -3.46 -8.53
N LEU A 54 -12.31 -2.22 -8.91
CA LEU A 54 -12.26 -1.07 -8.02
C LEU A 54 -13.62 -0.76 -7.37
N ASP A 55 -14.74 -0.94 -8.08
CA ASP A 55 -16.10 -0.72 -7.56
C ASP A 55 -16.42 -1.50 -6.25
N HIS A 56 -15.69 -2.58 -5.98
CA HIS A 56 -15.87 -3.43 -4.80
C HIS A 56 -14.81 -3.21 -3.71
N VAL A 57 -13.90 -2.25 -3.90
CA VAL A 57 -12.79 -1.99 -2.98
C VAL A 57 -13.19 -0.99 -1.90
N VAL A 58 -12.99 -1.35 -0.63
CA VAL A 58 -13.23 -0.44 0.51
C VAL A 58 -12.11 0.59 0.64
N PHE A 59 -10.85 0.14 0.60
CA PHE A 59 -9.67 0.99 0.54
C PHE A 59 -8.71 0.39 -0.47
N GLY A 60 -8.32 1.17 -1.47
CA GLY A 60 -7.37 0.72 -2.48
C GLY A 60 -6.44 1.82 -2.90
N ILE A 61 -5.21 1.42 -3.21
CA ILE A 61 -4.24 2.24 -3.92
C ILE A 61 -3.99 1.52 -5.23
N TYR A 62 -4.40 2.12 -6.33
CA TYR A 62 -4.24 1.52 -7.65
C TYR A 62 -2.99 2.07 -8.34
N SER A 63 -2.38 1.25 -9.19
CA SER A 63 -1.31 1.60 -10.11
C SER A 63 -1.71 1.13 -11.50
N ILE A 64 -1.81 2.06 -12.44
CA ILE A 64 -2.04 1.77 -13.86
C ILE A 64 -0.67 1.72 -14.53
N ASN A 65 -0.23 0.54 -14.92
CA ASN A 65 1.06 0.33 -15.57
C ASN A 65 0.91 0.38 -17.09
N VAL A 66 1.92 0.92 -17.77
CA VAL A 66 1.94 0.98 -19.24
C VAL A 66 2.12 -0.42 -19.81
N GLU A 67 1.26 -0.83 -20.75
CA GLU A 67 1.39 -2.12 -21.44
C GLU A 67 2.75 -2.24 -22.16
N GLY A 68 3.45 -3.36 -21.93
CA GLY A 68 4.80 -3.58 -22.44
C GLY A 68 5.91 -2.86 -21.67
N GLY A 69 5.56 -2.12 -20.62
CA GLY A 69 6.52 -1.56 -19.66
C GLY A 69 7.18 -2.63 -18.79
N ASP A 70 8.35 -2.30 -18.24
CA ASP A 70 9.06 -3.14 -17.28
C ASP A 70 8.97 -2.57 -15.84
N ALA A 71 9.64 -3.22 -14.88
CA ALA A 71 9.63 -2.81 -13.47
C ALA A 71 10.23 -1.42 -13.20
N THR A 72 10.95 -0.84 -14.17
CA THR A 72 11.54 0.51 -14.09
C THR A 72 10.68 1.57 -14.74
N THR A 73 9.67 1.15 -15.51
CA THR A 73 8.73 2.04 -16.18
C THR A 73 7.84 2.70 -15.14
N ILE A 74 7.73 4.02 -15.22
CA ILE A 74 6.85 4.80 -14.34
C ILE A 74 5.39 4.45 -14.68
N PRO A 75 4.54 4.17 -13.67
CA PRO A 75 3.12 3.94 -13.90
C PRO A 75 2.48 5.12 -14.65
N ALA A 76 1.51 4.84 -15.50
CA ALA A 76 0.70 5.86 -16.17
C ALA A 76 -0.11 6.68 -15.16
N ASP A 77 -0.60 6.03 -14.09
CA ASP A 77 -1.29 6.68 -12.99
C ASP A 77 -1.13 5.88 -11.69
N VAL A 78 -1.17 6.59 -10.56
CA VAL A 78 -1.30 6.03 -9.22
C VAL A 78 -2.35 6.85 -8.48
N GLY A 79 -3.33 6.18 -7.90
CA GLY A 79 -4.41 6.85 -7.19
C GLY A 79 -4.98 6.06 -6.03
N ILE A 80 -5.99 6.64 -5.38
CA ILE A 80 -6.65 6.12 -4.18
C ILE A 80 -8.14 5.95 -4.49
N VAL A 81 -8.66 4.77 -4.20
CA VAL A 81 -10.08 4.45 -4.22
C VAL A 81 -10.57 4.20 -2.78
N ILE A 82 -11.75 4.71 -2.45
CA ILE A 82 -12.43 4.44 -1.18
C ILE A 82 -13.89 4.11 -1.50
N GLU A 83 -14.36 2.95 -1.03
CA GLU A 83 -15.73 2.44 -1.27
C GLU A 83 -16.14 2.51 -2.75
N GLY A 84 -15.23 2.10 -3.64
CA GLY A 84 -15.43 2.12 -5.09
C GLY A 84 -15.31 3.48 -5.77
N VAL A 85 -15.06 4.55 -5.02
CA VAL A 85 -14.94 5.91 -5.56
C VAL A 85 -13.47 6.33 -5.62
N GLU A 86 -13.02 6.77 -6.79
CA GLU A 86 -11.71 7.42 -6.94
C GLU A 86 -11.70 8.74 -6.18
N VAL A 87 -10.82 8.86 -5.19
CA VAL A 87 -10.69 10.04 -4.32
C VAL A 87 -9.53 10.92 -4.76
N LEU A 88 -8.45 10.30 -5.23
CA LEU A 88 -7.23 10.97 -5.68
C LEU A 88 -6.61 10.18 -6.84
N HIS A 89 -6.01 10.89 -7.79
CA HIS A 89 -5.25 10.34 -8.92
C HIS A 89 -3.98 11.18 -9.14
N ASP A 90 -3.10 10.76 -10.05
CA ASP A 90 -1.83 11.43 -10.40
C ASP A 90 -0.90 11.62 -9.19
N LEU A 91 -0.75 10.58 -8.37
CA LEU A 91 0.01 10.62 -7.11
C LEU A 91 1.49 10.25 -7.26
N GLY A 92 1.93 9.96 -8.49
CA GLY A 92 3.31 9.63 -8.83
C GLY A 92 3.77 8.23 -8.41
N ASP A 93 3.76 7.93 -7.11
CA ASP A 93 4.21 6.64 -6.58
C ASP A 93 3.33 6.08 -5.45
N LEU A 94 3.34 4.75 -5.33
CA LEU A 94 2.51 3.99 -4.38
C LEU A 94 2.82 4.32 -2.90
N ALA A 95 4.06 4.66 -2.56
CA ALA A 95 4.40 4.99 -1.18
C ALA A 95 3.86 6.39 -0.81
N SER A 96 3.95 7.35 -1.72
CA SER A 96 3.32 8.67 -1.57
C SER A 96 1.79 8.56 -1.48
N ALA A 97 1.16 7.74 -2.33
CA ALA A 97 -0.26 7.45 -2.25
C ALA A 97 -0.65 6.78 -0.91
N CYS A 98 0.17 5.88 -0.37
CA CYS A 98 -0.06 5.28 0.95
C CYS A 98 -0.05 6.32 2.07
N ALA A 99 0.88 7.29 2.03
CA ALA A 99 0.93 8.39 2.99
C ALA A 99 -0.29 9.31 2.87
N LEU A 100 -0.72 9.62 1.64
CA LEU A 100 -1.92 10.43 1.39
C LEU A 100 -3.20 9.72 1.84
N LEU A 101 -3.31 8.42 1.63
CA LEU A 101 -4.44 7.62 2.13
C LEU A 101 -4.57 7.75 3.66
N MET A 102 -3.46 7.69 4.41
CA MET A 102 -3.50 7.95 5.85
C MET A 102 -4.05 9.35 6.13
N GLY A 103 -3.58 10.36 5.42
CA GLY A 103 -4.09 11.74 5.53
C GLY A 103 -5.60 11.84 5.26
N VAL A 104 -6.10 11.20 4.20
CA VAL A 104 -7.53 11.16 3.86
C VAL A 104 -8.32 10.51 5.00
N ILE A 105 -7.91 9.33 5.47
CA ILE A 105 -8.59 8.62 6.57
C ILE A 105 -8.74 9.52 7.79
N TYR A 106 -7.70 10.27 8.17
CA TYR A 106 -7.78 11.22 9.29
C TYR A 106 -8.64 12.45 8.99
N ALA A 107 -8.51 13.03 7.80
CA ALA A 107 -9.23 14.25 7.42
C ALA A 107 -10.75 14.05 7.41
N VAL A 108 -11.20 12.85 7.02
CA VAL A 108 -12.64 12.50 6.94
C VAL A 108 -13.10 11.54 8.03
N ASN A 109 -12.25 11.27 9.04
CA ASN A 109 -12.56 10.43 10.21
C ASN A 109 -13.09 9.03 9.84
N LEU A 110 -12.44 8.36 8.90
CA LEU A 110 -12.78 7.01 8.48
C LEU A 110 -12.23 5.97 9.46
N SER A 111 -12.93 4.84 9.54
CA SER A 111 -12.41 3.66 10.23
C SER A 111 -11.50 2.84 9.30
N TYR A 112 -10.44 2.25 9.84
CA TYR A 112 -9.57 1.37 9.05
C TYR A 112 -10.28 0.10 8.59
N SER A 113 -9.87 -0.42 7.43
CA SER A 113 -10.28 -1.76 6.96
C SER A 113 -9.95 -2.83 8.00
N GLN A 114 -10.88 -3.78 8.19
CA GLN A 114 -10.62 -4.93 9.07
C GLN A 114 -9.57 -5.89 8.51
N GLU A 115 -9.45 -5.97 7.18
CA GLU A 115 -8.52 -6.88 6.49
C GLU A 115 -7.04 -6.45 6.65
N LEU A 116 -6.82 -5.16 6.91
CA LEU A 116 -5.50 -4.52 7.01
C LEU A 116 -5.30 -3.84 8.36
N LYS A 117 -6.02 -4.31 9.39
CA LYS A 117 -6.07 -3.66 10.69
C LYS A 117 -4.68 -3.52 11.31
N THR A 118 -3.85 -4.54 11.18
CA THR A 118 -2.49 -4.57 11.76
C THR A 118 -1.56 -3.67 10.96
N PHE A 119 -1.67 -3.67 9.63
CA PHE A 119 -0.92 -2.77 8.76
C PHE A 119 -1.20 -1.30 9.10
N PHE A 120 -2.48 -0.91 9.18
CA PHE A 120 -2.85 0.46 9.57
C PHE A 120 -2.41 0.79 11.00
N GLU A 121 -2.44 -0.16 11.93
CA GLU A 121 -1.89 0.03 13.27
C GLU A 121 -0.38 0.35 13.24
N VAL A 122 0.41 -0.34 12.40
CA VAL A 122 1.84 -0.05 12.22
C VAL A 122 2.03 1.35 11.66
N LEU A 123 1.33 1.70 10.57
CA LEU A 123 1.45 3.02 9.96
C LEU A 123 1.13 4.13 10.97
N GLN A 124 0.01 3.99 11.69
CA GLN A 124 -0.42 4.95 12.69
C GLN A 124 0.57 5.07 13.87
N LYS A 125 0.89 3.95 14.52
CA LYS A 125 1.53 3.99 15.84
C LYS A 125 3.05 3.98 15.79
N ILE A 126 3.64 3.40 14.74
CA ILE A 126 5.09 3.34 14.57
C ILE A 126 5.56 4.48 13.67
N PHE A 127 5.00 4.63 12.47
CA PHE A 127 5.50 5.62 11.52
C PHE A 127 4.99 7.04 11.81
N LEU A 128 3.69 7.21 12.09
CA LEU A 128 3.11 8.52 12.42
C LEU A 128 3.20 8.85 13.92
N GLN A 129 3.58 7.88 14.76
CA GLN A 129 3.70 8.03 16.22
C GLN A 129 2.42 8.52 16.92
N LEU A 130 1.24 8.21 16.36
CA LEU A 130 -0.05 8.54 16.95
C LEU A 130 -0.50 7.41 17.89
N ASP A 131 -1.00 7.74 19.08
CA ASP A 131 -1.53 6.78 20.07
C ASP A 131 -0.60 5.57 20.38
N ALA A 132 0.71 5.81 20.47
CA ALA A 132 1.72 4.77 20.68
C ALA A 132 1.68 4.09 22.08
N THR A 133 0.66 4.38 22.90
CA THR A 133 0.52 3.87 24.28
C THR A 133 0.02 2.44 24.36
N ARG A 134 -0.65 1.92 23.32
CA ARG A 134 -1.16 0.55 23.26
C ARG A 134 -0.86 -0.07 21.91
N LEU A 135 0.10 -0.99 21.84
CA LEU A 135 0.42 -1.76 20.64
C LEU A 135 -0.18 -3.17 20.77
N SER A 136 -0.69 -3.73 19.67
CA SER A 136 -0.95 -5.17 19.61
C SER A 136 0.37 -5.95 19.69
N THR A 137 0.30 -7.22 20.09
CA THR A 137 1.48 -8.09 20.27
C THR A 137 2.35 -8.14 19.02
N ASN A 138 1.74 -8.27 17.84
CA ASN A 138 2.46 -8.30 16.56
C ASN A 138 3.22 -7.01 16.28
N VAL A 139 2.58 -5.86 16.54
CA VAL A 139 3.17 -4.54 16.35
C VAL A 139 4.28 -4.28 17.37
N GLN A 140 4.13 -4.76 18.61
CA GLN A 140 5.16 -4.67 19.63
C GLN A 140 6.40 -5.51 19.28
N MET A 141 6.22 -6.73 18.76
CA MET A 141 7.33 -7.56 18.28
C MET A 141 8.05 -6.91 17.10
N LEU A 142 7.30 -6.36 16.14
CA LEU A 142 7.89 -5.63 15.01
C LEU A 142 8.68 -4.41 15.50
N LYS A 143 8.09 -3.61 16.40
CA LYS A 143 8.74 -2.43 16.97
C LYS A 143 10.08 -2.81 17.62
N ASN A 144 10.10 -3.86 18.44
CA ASN A 144 11.34 -4.30 19.09
C ASN A 144 12.40 -4.68 18.05
N LYS A 145 12.03 -5.44 17.01
CA LYS A 145 12.95 -5.83 15.92
C LYS A 145 13.50 -4.67 15.10
N LEU A 146 12.77 -3.56 15.00
CA LEU A 146 13.21 -2.36 14.28
C LEU A 146 14.21 -1.52 15.09
N TYR A 147 14.22 -1.66 16.41
CA TYR A 147 15.08 -0.92 17.34
C TYR A 147 16.19 -1.79 17.96
N GLU A 148 16.32 -3.04 17.54
CA GLU A 148 17.48 -3.92 17.78
C GLU A 148 18.64 -3.52 16.85
#